data_AF-A0A2N5YQU7-F1
#
_entry.id   AF-A0A2N5YQU7-F1
#
_cell.length_a   1.000
_cell.length_b   1.000
_cell.length_c   1.000
_cell.angle_alpha   90.00
_cell.angle_beta   90.00
_cell.angle_gamma   90.00
#
_symmetry.space_group_name_H-M   'P 1'
#
loop_
_entity.id
_entity.type
_entity.pdbx_description
1 polymer ?
#
loop_
_entity_poly.entity_id
_entity_poly.type
_entity_poly.pdbx_seq_one_letter_code
_entity_poly.pdbx_strand_id
1 'polypeptide(L)'
;MFLDGMDIPQIAKSRGFVESTIYGHLAHYAAIGELDYTVLISDDKFEEIKSIIELSGSASLNEIMTQTDRKLSYNEIKLVLSCLKSTTP
;
A
#
# COMPACT_ATOMS: atom_id res chain seq x y z
N MET A 1 -16.14 10.23 -2.08
CA MET A 1 -16.25 9.01 -2.92
C MET A 1 -15.77 7.80 -2.15
N PHE A 2 -14.48 7.73 -1.76
CA PHE A 2 -13.98 6.63 -0.92
C PHE A 2 -14.56 6.65 0.49
N LEU A 3 -14.48 7.80 1.18
CA LEU A 3 -15.12 8.02 2.48
C LEU A 3 -16.66 8.01 2.43
N ASP A 4 -17.24 8.02 1.21
CA ASP A 4 -18.70 7.89 1.02
C ASP A 4 -19.11 6.43 0.80
N GLY A 5 -18.20 5.47 1.02
CA GLY A 5 -18.47 4.03 0.95
C GLY A 5 -18.26 3.38 -0.43
N MET A 6 -17.68 4.10 -1.41
CA MET A 6 -17.29 3.47 -2.69
C MET A 6 -15.94 2.76 -2.57
N ASP A 7 -15.84 1.58 -3.18
CA ASP A 7 -14.57 0.85 -3.29
C ASP A 7 -13.67 1.41 -4.41
N ILE A 8 -12.41 0.98 -4.44
CA ILE A 8 -11.42 1.41 -5.43
C ILE A 8 -11.89 1.14 -6.87
N PRO A 9 -12.38 -0.07 -7.22
CA PRO A 9 -12.94 -0.36 -8.54
C PRO A 9 -14.08 0.58 -8.97
N GLN A 10 -15.00 0.90 -8.06
CA GLN A 10 -16.13 1.79 -8.30
C GLN A 10 -15.68 3.22 -8.56
N ILE A 11 -14.73 3.73 -7.77
CA ILE A 11 -14.18 5.08 -7.97
C ILE A 11 -13.43 5.17 -9.29
N ALA A 12 -12.62 4.15 -9.61
CA ALA A 12 -11.90 4.07 -10.86
C ALA A 12 -12.87 4.12 -12.05
N LYS A 13 -13.89 3.25 -12.03
CA LYS A 13 -14.93 3.20 -13.06
C LYS A 13 -15.72 4.50 -13.18
N SER A 14 -16.17 5.08 -12.05
CA SER A 14 -16.97 6.30 -12.02
C SER A 14 -16.22 7.52 -12.55
N ARG A 15 -14.89 7.53 -12.43
CA ARG A 15 -14.03 8.66 -12.84
C ARG A 15 -13.27 8.41 -14.14
N GLY A 16 -13.43 7.24 -14.77
CA GLY A 16 -12.69 6.87 -15.96
C GLY A 16 -11.18 6.69 -15.73
N PHE A 17 -10.79 6.32 -14.51
CA PHE A 17 -9.40 6.03 -14.15
C PHE A 17 -9.14 4.53 -14.03
N VAL A 18 -7.87 4.16 -14.02
CA VAL A 18 -7.43 2.82 -13.65
C VAL A 18 -7.30 2.72 -12.12
N GLU A 19 -7.53 1.53 -11.57
CA GLU A 19 -7.50 1.27 -10.13
C GLU A 19 -6.15 1.65 -9.50
N SER A 20 -5.04 1.44 -10.21
CA SER A 20 -3.70 1.82 -9.74
C SER A 20 -3.55 3.32 -9.46
N THR A 21 -4.24 4.18 -10.21
CA THR A 21 -4.24 5.63 -9.98
C THR A 21 -4.99 5.98 -8.70
N ILE A 22 -6.14 5.35 -8.47
CA ILE A 22 -6.93 5.55 -7.25
C ILE A 22 -6.17 5.02 -6.04
N TYR A 23 -5.59 3.82 -6.16
CA TYR A 23 -4.74 3.22 -5.13
C TYR A 23 -3.57 4.14 -4.76
N GLY A 24 -2.87 4.71 -5.75
CA GLY A 24 -1.75 5.61 -5.50
C GLY A 24 -2.15 6.85 -4.70
N HIS A 25 -3.32 7.44 -4.98
CA HIS A 25 -3.85 8.55 -4.19
C HIS A 25 -4.17 8.14 -2.76
N LEU A 26 -4.87 7.01 -2.56
CA LEU A 26 -5.21 6.53 -1.23
C LEU A 26 -3.96 6.15 -0.43
N ALA A 27 -2.97 5.54 -1.08
CA ALA A 27 -1.72 5.16 -0.45
C ALA A 27 -0.92 6.36 0.06
N HIS A 28 -0.99 7.50 -0.63
CA HIS A 28 -0.40 8.74 -0.14
C HIS A 28 -1.07 9.20 1.17
N TYR A 29 -2.40 9.24 1.22
CA TYR A 29 -3.14 9.61 2.42
C TYR A 29 -2.89 8.63 3.58
N ALA A 30 -2.79 7.33 3.27
CA ALA A 30 -2.45 6.31 4.25
C ALA A 30 -1.03 6.48 4.81
N ALA A 31 -0.06 6.84 3.97
CA ALA A 31 1.31 7.09 4.40
C ALA A 31 1.42 8.30 5.35
N ILE A 32 0.58 9.32 5.20
CA ILE A 32 0.60 10.51 6.07
C ILE A 32 -0.34 10.39 7.28
N GLY A 33 -1.01 9.25 7.46
CA GLY A 33 -1.91 8.99 8.59
C GLY A 33 -3.32 9.61 8.46
N GLU A 34 -3.64 10.20 7.32
CA GLU A 34 -4.97 10.77 7.03
C GLU A 34 -6.00 9.71 6.60
N LEU A 35 -5.53 8.51 6.26
CA LEU A 35 -6.34 7.36 5.91
C LEU A 35 -5.81 6.12 6.61
N ASP A 36 -6.70 5.25 7.08
CA ASP A 36 -6.30 3.96 7.60
C ASP A 36 -5.73 3.08 6.47
N TYR A 37 -4.51 2.55 6.61
CA TYR A 37 -3.89 1.70 5.58
C TYR A 37 -4.64 0.37 5.40
N THR A 38 -5.40 -0.08 6.41
CA THR A 38 -6.12 -1.36 6.41
C THR A 38 -7.18 -1.45 5.29
N VAL A 39 -7.61 -0.30 4.76
CA VAL A 39 -8.54 -0.21 3.63
C VAL A 39 -7.90 -0.55 2.28
N LEU A 40 -6.56 -0.58 2.22
CA LEU A 40 -5.77 -0.86 1.01
C LEU A 40 -5.08 -2.22 1.06
N ILE A 41 -4.70 -2.65 2.25
CA ILE A 41 -3.95 -3.88 2.50
C ILE A 41 -4.37 -4.47 3.85
N SER A 42 -4.42 -5.79 3.96
CA SER A 42 -4.68 -6.46 5.24
C SER A 42 -3.51 -6.32 6.21
N ASP A 43 -3.78 -6.30 7.51
CA ASP A 43 -2.75 -6.21 8.55
C ASP A 43 -1.68 -7.30 8.43
N ASP A 44 -2.07 -8.55 8.15
CA ASP A 44 -1.14 -9.67 7.98
C ASP A 44 -0.08 -9.38 6.91
N LYS A 45 -0.51 -8.85 5.76
CA LYS A 45 0.40 -8.50 4.66
C LYS A 45 1.25 -7.28 4.99
N PHE A 46 0.68 -6.31 5.70
CA PHE A 46 1.40 -5.12 6.13
C PHE A 46 2.56 -5.50 7.05
N GLU A 47 2.28 -6.29 8.10
CA GLU A 47 3.27 -6.75 9.05
C GLU A 47 4.30 -7.70 8.41
N GLU A 48 3.89 -8.54 7.45
CA GLU A 48 4.83 -9.35 6.66
C GLU A 48 5.85 -8.49 5.91
N ILE A 49 5.38 -7.48 5.16
CA ILE A 49 6.26 -6.57 4.42
C ILE A 49 7.16 -5.77 5.37
N LYS A 50 6.58 -5.23 6.44
CA LYS A 50 7.29 -4.44 7.45
C LYS A 50 8.40 -5.27 8.11
N SER A 51 8.11 -6.51 8.51
CA SER A 51 9.10 -7.42 9.08
C SER A 51 10.25 -7.70 8.13
N ILE A 52 9.97 -7.92 6.83
CA ILE A 52 11.01 -8.13 5.82
C ILE A 52 11.91 -6.90 5.69
N ILE A 53 11.33 -5.69 5.70
CA ILE A 53 12.07 -4.44 5.60
C ILE A 53 12.94 -4.21 6.84
N GLU A 54 12.40 -4.41 8.04
CA GLU A 54 13.11 -4.26 9.30
C GLU A 54 14.27 -5.25 9.44
N LEU A 55 14.07 -6.51 9.02
CA LEU A 55 15.11 -7.54 9.04
C LEU A 55 16.21 -7.30 8.00
N SER A 56 15.83 -6.82 6.81
CA SER A 56 16.78 -6.60 5.71
C SER A 56 17.50 -5.25 5.81
N GLY A 57 17.02 -4.31 6.65
CA GLY A 57 17.51 -2.93 6.79
C GLY A 57 17.23 -2.02 5.58
N SER A 58 17.35 -2.58 4.38
CA SER A 58 16.90 -2.00 3.11
C SER A 58 16.56 -3.13 2.15
N ALA A 59 15.29 -3.28 1.82
CA ALA A 59 14.86 -4.25 0.83
C ALA A 59 14.31 -3.53 -0.40
N SER A 60 14.77 -3.94 -1.58
CA SER A 60 14.20 -3.50 -2.85
C SER A 60 12.83 -4.14 -3.07
N LEU A 61 11.98 -3.50 -3.88
CA LEU A 61 10.66 -4.04 -4.24
C LEU A 61 10.73 -5.48 -4.75
N ASN A 62 11.76 -5.79 -5.56
CA ASN A 62 11.90 -7.10 -6.17
C ASN A 62 12.32 -8.19 -5.16
N GLU A 63 13.12 -7.82 -4.15
CA GLU A 63 13.48 -8.75 -3.06
C GLU A 63 12.25 -9.09 -2.22
N ILE A 64 11.46 -8.09 -1.81
CA ILE A 64 10.23 -8.33 -1.03
C ILE A 64 9.24 -9.18 -1.85
N MET A 65 9.07 -8.88 -3.14
CA MET A 65 8.26 -9.71 -4.05
C MET A 65 8.74 -11.16 -4.13
N THR A 66 10.06 -11.38 -4.12
CA THR A 66 10.62 -12.73 -4.21
C THR A 66 10.48 -13.48 -2.89
N GLN A 67 10.71 -12.81 -1.75
CA GLN A 67 10.56 -13.40 -0.41
C GLN A 67 9.12 -13.80 -0.09
N THR A 68 8.14 -13.11 -0.67
CA THR A 68 6.72 -13.38 -0.46
C THR A 68 6.12 -14.31 -1.53
N ASP A 69 6.95 -15.02 -2.30
CA ASP A 69 6.53 -15.88 -3.42
C ASP A 69 5.59 -15.16 -4.41
N ARG A 70 5.75 -13.84 -4.58
CA ARG A 70 4.89 -12.98 -5.41
C ARG A 70 3.41 -13.01 -5.03
N LYS A 71 3.09 -13.34 -3.77
CA LYS A 71 1.72 -13.28 -3.21
C LYS A 71 1.25 -11.85 -2.99
N LEU A 72 2.18 -10.91 -2.87
CA LEU A 72 1.93 -9.48 -2.73
C LEU A 72 2.02 -8.78 -4.08
N SER A 73 1.36 -7.63 -4.17
CA SER A 73 1.46 -6.73 -5.32
C SER A 73 2.50 -5.64 -5.09
N TYR A 74 3.02 -5.10 -6.19
CA TYR A 74 3.93 -3.93 -6.13
C TYR A 74 3.30 -2.72 -5.42
N ASN A 75 1.98 -2.56 -5.51
CA ASN A 75 1.25 -1.46 -4.90
C ASN A 75 1.17 -1.60 -3.37
N GLU A 76 0.96 -2.82 -2.88
CA GLU A 76 0.99 -3.15 -1.44
C GLU A 76 2.38 -2.89 -0.86
N ILE A 77 3.44 -3.37 -1.50
CA ILE A 77 4.82 -3.16 -1.01
C ILE A 77 5.19 -1.67 -1.03
N LYS A 78 4.82 -0.94 -2.08
CA LYS A 78 5.04 0.51 -2.15
C LYS A 78 4.31 1.26 -1.04
N LEU A 79 3.07 0.87 -0.72
CA LEU A 79 2.30 1.46 0.37
C LEU A 79 3.06 1.34 1.69
N VAL A 80 3.48 0.13 2.07
CA VAL A 80 4.20 -0.09 3.33
C VAL A 80 5.52 0.69 3.37
N LEU A 81 6.29 0.68 2.27
CA LEU A 81 7.52 1.48 2.16
C LEU A 81 7.25 2.98 2.33
N SER A 82 6.14 3.49 1.78
CA SER A 82 5.74 4.89 1.95
C SER A 82 5.34 5.20 3.39
N CYS A 83 4.55 4.33 4.04
CA CYS A 83 4.19 4.46 5.46
C CYS A 83 5.42 4.43 6.38
N LEU A 84 6.41 3.59 6.10
CA LEU A 84 7.63 3.50 6.91
C LEU A 84 8.58 4.69 6.68
N LYS A 85 8.61 5.25 5.47
CA LYS A 85 9.43 6.44 5.15
C LYS A 85 8.86 7.75 5.69
N SER A 86 7.54 7.90 5.75
CA SER A 86 6.91 9.11 6.30
C SER A 86 7.10 9.24 7.82
N THR A 87 7.47 8.16 8.51
CA THR A 87 7.89 8.16 9.93
C THR A 87 9.27 8.77 10.20
N THR A 88 9.77 9.66 9.33
CA THR A 88 11.00 10.42 9.62
C THR A 88 10.60 11.81 10.16
N PRO A 89 10.92 12.15 11.44
CA PRO A 89 10.59 13.44 12.05
C PRO A 89 11.34 14.62 11.42
#